data_AF-A0A6B2D936-F1
#
_entry.id   AF-A0A6B2D936-F1
#
_cell.length_a   1.000
_cell.length_b   1.000
_cell.length_c   1.000
_cell.angle_alpha   90.00
_cell.angle_beta   90.00
_cell.angle_gamma   90.00
#
_symmetry.space_group_name_H-M   'P 1'
#
loop_
_entity.id
_entity.type
_entity.pdbx_description
1 polymer ?
#
loop_
_entity_poly.entity_id
_entity_poly.type
_entity_poly.pdbx_seq_one_letter_code
_entity_poly.pdbx_strand_id
1 'polypeptide(L)' 'PSPNAGRVEAAFAGALEIRVGGRTVYPHGVAELPVLGVGRNPDAGHVTRAVELSRVVGWLAAVTSVLLAAVAGLRRRSR' A
#
# COMPACT_ATOMS: atom_id res chain seq x y z
N PRO A 1 -9.11 12.86 6.59
CA PRO A 1 -8.64 11.78 5.69
C PRO A 1 -7.97 12.37 4.43
N SER A 2 -6.82 11.84 4.01
CA SER A 2 -6.21 12.24 2.74
C SER A 2 -7.07 11.73 1.59
N PRO A 3 -7.47 12.59 0.62
CA PRO A 3 -8.26 12.17 -0.54
C PRO A 3 -7.61 11.04 -1.34
N ASN A 4 -6.27 10.94 -1.28
CA ASN A 4 -5.49 9.98 -2.04
C ASN A 4 -5.19 8.68 -1.29
N ALA A 5 -5.51 8.58 0.01
CA ALA A 5 -5.17 7.42 0.83
C ALA A 5 -5.90 6.15 0.40
N GLY A 6 -7.14 6.28 -0.09
CA GLY A 6 -8.00 5.13 -0.39
C GLY A 6 -7.42 4.12 -1.38
N ARG A 7 -6.58 4.55 -2.34
CA ARG A 7 -5.93 3.61 -3.28
C ARG A 7 -4.92 2.71 -2.58
N VAL A 8 -4.11 3.28 -1.69
CA VAL A 8 -3.09 2.52 -0.93
C VAL A 8 -3.79 1.61 0.07
N GLU A 9 -4.80 2.12 0.77
CA GLU A 9 -5.60 1.35 1.73
C GLU A 9 -6.30 0.15 1.06
N ALA A 10 -6.93 0.34 -0.11
CA ALA A 10 -7.59 -0.74 -0.84
C ALA A 10 -6.59 -1.81 -1.33
N ALA A 11 -5.42 -1.41 -1.82
CA ALA A 11 -4.39 -2.33 -2.26
C ALA A 11 -3.85 -3.20 -1.10
N PHE A 12 -3.57 -2.58 0.04
CA PHE A 12 -3.10 -3.29 1.24
C PHE A 12 -4.19 -4.18 1.82
N ALA A 13 -5.43 -3.70 1.87
CA ALA A 13 -6.57 -4.48 2.36
C ALA A 13 -6.81 -5.72 1.49
N GLY A 14 -6.71 -5.58 0.16
CA GLY A 14 -6.78 -6.71 -0.76
C GLY A 14 -5.61 -7.70 -0.58
N ALA A 15 -4.37 -7.20 -0.52
CA ALA A 15 -3.18 -8.05 -0.38
C ALA A 15 -3.12 -8.81 0.97
N LEU A 16 -3.70 -8.24 2.02
CA LEU A 16 -3.73 -8.84 3.35
C LEU A 16 -5.04 -9.59 3.65
N GLU A 17 -5.98 -9.64 2.70
CA GLU A 17 -7.30 -10.26 2.83
C GLU A 17 -8.07 -9.77 4.07
N ILE A 18 -8.06 -8.45 4.27
CA ILE A 18 -8.79 -7.76 5.32
C ILE A 18 -9.71 -6.69 4.76
N ARG A 19 -10.63 -6.23 5.61
CA ARG A 19 -11.46 -5.05 5.35
C ARG A 19 -11.07 -3.89 6.24
N VAL A 20 -10.91 -2.71 5.66
CA VAL A 20 -10.61 -1.46 6.38
C VAL A 20 -11.65 -0.39 6.04
N GLY A 21 -11.79 0.62 6.90
CA GLY A 21 -12.80 1.67 6.76
C GLY A 21 -14.04 1.41 7.62
N GLY A 22 -15.21 1.82 7.15
CA GLY A 22 -16.42 1.88 7.96
C GLY A 22 -16.35 2.96 9.04
N ARG A 23 -17.07 2.74 10.14
CA ARG A 23 -17.16 3.69 11.25
C ARG A 23 -15.80 3.88 11.93
N THR A 24 -15.18 5.02 11.68
CA THR A 24 -13.84 5.37 12.18
C THR A 24 -13.91 6.52 13.16
N VAL A 25 -13.35 6.34 14.35
CA VAL A 25 -13.36 7.35 15.42
C VAL A 25 -12.08 8.17 15.36
N TYR A 26 -12.23 9.48 15.24
CA TYR A 26 -11.16 10.47 15.32
C TYR A 26 -11.35 11.38 16.54
N PRO A 27 -10.31 12.12 16.97
CA PRO A 27 -10.45 13.10 18.06
C PRO A 27 -11.53 14.17 17.81
N HIS A 28 -11.81 14.47 16.54
CA HIS A 28 -12.80 15.49 16.12
C HIS A 28 -14.16 14.90 15.74
N GLY A 29 -14.41 13.61 16.03
CA GLY A 29 -15.68 12.95 15.79
C GLY A 29 -15.57 11.66 15.00
N VAL A 30 -16.72 11.12 14.63
CA VAL A 30 -16.82 9.85 13.90
C VAL A 30 -17.03 10.13 12.42
N ALA A 31 -16.28 9.44 11.57
CA ALA A 31 -16.45 9.45 10.13
C ALA A 31 -16.87 8.06 9.63
N GLU A 32 -17.85 8.02 8.73
CA GLU A 32 -18.23 6.79 8.01
C GLU A 32 -17.42 6.73 6.72
N LEU A 33 -16.39 5.86 6.70
CA LEU A 33 -15.53 5.67 5.53
C LEU A 33 -16.03 4.50 4.67
N PRO A 34 -15.79 4.51 3.35
CA PRO A 34 -16.01 3.34 2.52
C PRO A 34 -15.25 2.12 3.07
N VAL A 35 -15.89 0.96 3.05
CA VAL A 35 -15.21 -0.29 3.38
C VAL A 35 -14.40 -0.73 2.17
N LEU A 36 -13.09 -0.94 2.35
CA LEU A 36 -12.14 -1.34 1.32
C LEU A 36 -11.59 -2.73 1.61
N GLY A 37 -11.40 -3.52 0.56
CA GLY A 37 -10.89 -4.90 0.65
C GLY A 37 -11.98 -5.94 0.91
N VAL A 38 -11.55 -7.18 1.11
CA VAL A 38 -12.39 -8.35 1.37
C VAL A 38 -11.75 -9.20 2.46
N GLY A 39 -12.55 -9.99 3.18
CA GLY A 39 -12.06 -10.87 4.25
C GLY A 39 -12.41 -10.39 5.65
N ARG A 40 -11.57 -10.71 6.63
CA ARG A 40 -11.87 -10.49 8.06
C ARG A 40 -11.56 -9.06 8.50
N ASN A 41 -12.04 -8.69 9.69
CA ASN A 41 -11.60 -7.46 10.32
C ASN A 41 -10.13 -7.58 10.73
N PRO A 42 -9.34 -6.51 10.61
CA PRO A 42 -7.93 -6.53 10.98
C PRO A 42 -7.76 -6.73 12.48
N ASP A 43 -6.66 -7.37 12.82
CA ASP A 43 -6.10 -7.50 14.16
C ASP A 43 -4.69 -6.89 14.20
N ALA A 44 -4.09 -6.78 15.39
CA ALA A 44 -2.77 -6.21 15.57
C ALA A 44 -1.66 -6.88 14.72
N GLY A 45 -1.79 -8.17 14.40
CA GLY A 45 -0.84 -8.88 13.56
C GLY A 45 -0.78 -8.37 12.12
N HIS A 46 -1.86 -7.77 11.62
CA HIS A 46 -1.88 -7.19 10.27
C HIS A 46 -1.07 -5.90 10.18
N VAL A 47 -0.78 -5.21 11.29
CA VAL A 47 0.14 -4.07 11.29
C VAL A 47 1.54 -4.55 10.93
N THR A 48 2.03 -5.61 11.57
CA THR A 48 3.33 -6.21 11.27
C THR A 48 3.38 -6.68 9.81
N ARG A 49 2.34 -7.40 9.35
CA ARG A 49 2.26 -7.85 7.94
C ARG A 49 2.23 -6.70 6.96
N ALA A 50 1.54 -5.59 7.26
CA ALA A 50 1.53 -4.39 6.42
C ALA A 50 2.92 -3.74 6.34
N VAL A 51 3.67 -3.71 7.45
CA VAL A 51 5.06 -3.22 7.44
C VAL A 51 5.95 -4.11 6.58
N GLU A 52 5.83 -5.44 6.72
CA GLU A 52 6.56 -6.41 5.91
C GLU A 52 6.24 -6.25 4.42
N LEU A 53 4.95 -6.17 4.07
CA LEU A 53 4.50 -5.92 2.70
C LEU A 53 5.09 -4.62 2.15
N SER A 54 5.07 -3.54 2.94
CA SER A 54 5.65 -2.25 2.54
C SER A 54 7.15 -2.36 2.24
N ARG A 55 7.90 -3.11 3.06
CA ARG A 55 9.33 -3.36 2.83
C ARG A 55 9.57 -4.14 1.55
N VAL A 56 8.79 -5.18 1.31
CA VAL A 56 8.88 -5.99 0.08
C VAL A 56 8.58 -5.13 -1.14
N VAL A 57 7.48 -4.38 -1.14
CA VAL A 57 7.11 -3.47 -2.23
C VAL A 57 8.19 -2.41 -2.46
N GLY A 58 8.74 -1.84 -1.38
CA GLY A 58 9.83 -0.86 -1.46
C GLY A 58 11.09 -1.42 -2.12
N TRP A 59 11.52 -2.62 -1.71
CA TRP A 59 12.67 -3.29 -2.34
C TRP A 59 12.44 -3.62 -3.80
N LEU A 60 11.26 -4.14 -4.15
CA LEU A 60 10.90 -4.42 -5.54
C LEU A 60 10.94 -3.15 -6.38
N ALA A 61 10.31 -2.06 -5.91
CA ALA A 61 10.32 -0.78 -6.60
C ALA A 61 11.74 -0.23 -6.80
N ALA A 62 12.60 -0.33 -5.79
CA ALA A 62 14.00 0.10 -5.86
C ALA A 62 14.78 -0.71 -6.89
N VAL A 63 14.73 -2.04 -6.82
CA VAL A 63 15.41 -2.94 -7.76
C VAL A 63 14.93 -2.70 -9.18
N THR A 64 13.62 -2.63 -9.41
CA THR A 64 13.07 -2.37 -10.74
C THR A 64 13.52 -1.01 -11.29
N SER A 65 13.58 0.01 -10.45
CA SER A 65 14.03 1.36 -10.85
C SER A 65 15.50 1.35 -11.27
N VAL A 66 16.37 0.69 -10.50
CA VAL A 66 17.79 0.53 -10.82
C VAL A 66 17.99 -0.22 -12.14
N LEU A 67 17.27 -1.32 -12.35
CA LEU A 67 17.35 -2.10 -13.58
C LEU A 67 16.91 -1.28 -14.79
N LEU A 68 15.78 -0.57 -14.69
CA LEU A 68 15.29 0.29 -15.77
C LEU A 68 16.28 1.42 -16.10
N ALA A 69 16.86 2.06 -15.08
CA ALA A 69 17.86 3.11 -15.27
C ALA A 69 19.13 2.56 -15.94
N ALA A 70 19.61 1.38 -15.52
CA ALA A 70 20.77 0.73 -16.12
C ALA A 70 20.54 0.40 -17.60
N VAL A 71 19.39 -0.21 -17.93
CA VAL A 71 19.02 -0.54 -19.32
C VAL A 71 18.89 0.72 -20.18
N ALA A 72 18.23 1.77 -19.66
CA ALA A 72 18.11 3.03 -20.37
C ALA A 72 19.46 3.72 -20.60
N GLY A 73 20.36 3.68 -19.60
CA GLY A 73 21.72 4.21 -19.70
C GLY A 73 22.57 3.49 -20.75
N LEU A 74 22.52 2.15 -20.78
CA LEU A 74 23.21 1.34 -21.78
C LEU A 74 22.71 1.66 -23.20
N ARG A 75 21.39 1.79 -23.39
CA ARG A 75 20.80 2.16 -24.69
C ARG A 75 21.22 3.55 -25.16
N ARG A 76 21.34 4.53 -24.24
CA ARG A 76 21.81 5.88 -24.57
C ARG A 76 23.28 5.91 -24.95
N ARG A 77 24.13 5.06 -24.36
CA ARG A 77 25.56 4.99 -24.69
C ARG A 77 25.83 4.35 -26.05
N SER A 78 24.94 3.48 -26.52
CA SER A 78 25.06 2.78 -27.80
C SER A 78 24.51 3.58 -29.01
N ARG A 79 23.87 4.73 -28.76
CA ARG A 79 23.37 5.65 -29.79
C ARG A 79 24.31 6.85 -29.88
#